data_AF-A0A938BUB4-F1
#
_entry.id   AF-A0A938BUB4-F1
#
_cell.length_a   1.000
_cell.length_b   1.000
_cell.length_c   1.000
_cell.angle_alpha   90.00
_cell.angle_beta   90.00
_cell.angle_gamma   90.00
#
_symmetry.space_group_name_H-M   'P 1'
#
loop_
_entity.id
_entity.type
_entity.pdbx_description
1 polymer ?
#
loop_
_entity_poly.entity_id
_entity_poly.type
_entity_poly.pdbx_seq_one_letter_code
_entity_poly.pdbx_strand_id
1 'polypeptide(L)'
;MDLAEAINQILPQTQCTRCGYPACKPYAQAIAHGLADINRCPPGGQKGIEALSQLTGRSVMPLDPDCGNEQSLRFAWVVAEDCIGCTKCIIACPVDAILGGPQRLHAVIAERCTGCELCLPPCPVD
;
A
#
# COMPACT_ATOMS: atom_id res chain seq x y z
N MET A 1 8.39 -17.92 9.68
CA MET A 1 7.96 -16.59 9.20
C MET A 1 7.02 -16.04 10.25
N ASP A 2 7.25 -14.82 10.73
CA ASP A 2 6.40 -14.20 11.76
C ASP A 2 5.01 -13.89 11.19
N LEU A 3 3.96 -14.06 12.00
CA LEU A 3 2.57 -13.84 11.59
C LEU A 3 2.35 -12.39 11.14
N ALA A 4 2.95 -11.42 11.83
CA ALA A 4 2.87 -10.02 11.45
C ALA A 4 3.46 -9.76 10.05
N GLU A 5 4.55 -10.45 9.68
CA GLU A 5 5.15 -10.30 8.36
C GLU A 5 4.27 -10.91 7.27
N ALA A 6 3.69 -12.09 7.53
CA ALA A 6 2.75 -12.73 6.60
C ALA A 6 1.49 -11.88 6.39
N ILE A 7 0.96 -11.27 7.46
CA ILE A 7 -0.16 -10.32 7.36
C ILE A 7 0.26 -9.09 6.55
N ASN A 8 1.45 -8.54 6.81
CA ASN A 8 1.93 -7.36 6.09
C ASN A 8 2.01 -7.61 4.58
N GLN A 9 2.40 -8.81 4.14
CA GLN A 9 2.44 -9.17 2.73
C GLN A 9 1.06 -9.26 2.06
N ILE A 10 0.00 -9.53 2.83
CA ILE A 10 -1.38 -9.54 2.32
C ILE A 10 -1.92 -8.10 2.19
N LEU A 11 -1.48 -7.18 3.05
CA LEU A 11 -1.94 -5.81 3.02
C LEU A 11 -1.50 -5.10 1.72
N PRO A 12 -2.32 -4.21 1.18
CA PRO A 12 -2.11 -3.60 -0.14
C PRO A 12 -0.91 -2.61 -0.19
N GLN A 13 -0.18 -2.41 0.90
CA GLN A 13 0.97 -1.50 0.99
C GLN A 13 0.67 -0.08 0.47
N THR A 14 -0.55 0.42 0.71
CA THR A 14 -0.96 1.78 0.32
C THR A 14 -0.52 2.83 1.31
N GLN A 15 -0.11 2.46 2.53
CA GLN A 15 0.37 3.39 3.55
C GLN A 15 -0.62 4.53 3.88
N CYS A 16 -1.92 4.36 3.57
CA CYS A 16 -2.94 5.43 3.60
C CYS A 16 -3.46 5.82 4.99
N THR A 17 -3.00 5.14 6.05
CA THR A 17 -3.37 5.35 7.46
C THR A 17 -4.84 5.26 7.85
N ARG A 18 -5.75 4.87 6.94
CA ARG A 18 -7.21 4.83 7.23
C ARG A 18 -7.64 3.81 8.26
N CYS A 19 -6.83 2.77 8.48
CA CYS A 19 -7.04 1.80 9.55
C CYS A 19 -6.73 2.35 10.95
N GLY A 20 -6.28 3.61 11.06
CA GLY A 20 -5.85 4.24 12.31
C GLY A 20 -4.38 3.97 12.69
N TYR A 21 -3.63 3.28 11.83
CA TYR A 21 -2.20 2.98 12.03
C TYR A 21 -1.33 3.77 11.06
N PRO A 22 -0.09 4.14 11.44
CA PRO A 22 0.76 5.02 10.62
C PRO A 22 1.31 4.36 9.34
N ALA A 23 1.20 3.04 9.20
CA ALA A 23 1.62 2.28 8.02
C ALA A 23 0.99 0.88 8.02
N CYS A 24 1.12 0.14 6.92
CA CYS A 24 0.63 -1.24 6.84
C CYS A 24 1.31 -2.17 7.87
N LYS A 25 2.62 -2.04 8.08
CA LYS A 25 3.36 -2.91 9.01
C LYS A 25 2.90 -2.79 10.48
N PRO A 26 2.73 -1.59 11.07
CA PRO A 26 2.15 -1.44 12.40
C PRO A 26 0.73 -2.02 12.53
N TYR A 27 -0.11 -1.86 11.50
CA TYR A 27 -1.43 -2.49 11.48
C TYR A 27 -1.32 -4.02 11.46
N ALA A 28 -0.41 -4.58 10.66
CA ALA A 28 -0.16 -6.02 10.61
C ALA A 28 0.30 -6.59 11.97
N GLN A 29 1.19 -5.87 12.67
CA GLN A 29 1.62 -6.20 14.03
C GLN A 29 0.45 -6.17 15.02
N ALA A 30 -0.41 -5.16 14.94
CA ALA A 30 -1.59 -5.06 15.80
C ALA A 30 -2.57 -6.21 15.56
N ILE A 31 -2.80 -6.61 14.30
CA ILE A 31 -3.58 -7.81 13.99
C ILE A 31 -2.91 -9.04 14.63
N ALA A 32 -1.63 -9.27 14.40
CA ALA A 32 -0.91 -10.44 14.92
C ALA A 32 -0.98 -10.54 16.45
N HIS A 33 -0.96 -9.41 17.16
CA HIS A 33 -1.08 -9.36 18.62
C HIS A 33 -2.52 -9.36 19.15
N GLY A 34 -3.54 -9.37 18.30
CA GLY A 34 -4.94 -9.30 18.74
C GLY A 34 -5.40 -7.91 19.20
N LEU A 35 -4.65 -6.86 18.85
CA LEU A 35 -4.94 -5.47 19.21
C LEU A 35 -5.78 -4.74 18.15
N ALA A 36 -5.94 -5.32 16.97
CA ALA A 36 -6.79 -4.81 15.90
C ALA A 36 -7.52 -5.95 15.17
N ASP A 37 -8.70 -5.63 14.65
CA ASP A 37 -9.46 -6.52 13.77
C ASP A 37 -8.91 -6.52 12.34
N ILE A 38 -9.27 -7.57 11.58
CA ILE A 38 -8.80 -7.78 10.20
C ILE A 38 -9.57 -6.96 9.17
N ASN A 39 -10.69 -6.35 9.55
CA ASN A 39 -11.63 -5.65 8.67
C ASN A 39 -11.44 -4.13 8.63
N ARG A 40 -10.27 -3.60 9.00
CA ARG A 40 -10.03 -2.15 9.08
C ARG A 40 -9.23 -1.58 7.91
N CYS A 41 -9.02 -2.32 6.83
CA CYS A 41 -8.23 -1.86 5.67
C CYS A 41 -9.11 -1.58 4.43
N PRO A 42 -9.59 -0.35 4.21
CA PRO A 42 -10.45 -0.01 3.08
C PRO A 42 -9.85 -0.32 1.70
N PRO A 43 -8.55 -0.07 1.44
CA PRO A 43 -7.95 -0.43 0.14
C PRO A 43 -7.77 -1.95 -0.04
N GLY A 44 -7.75 -2.72 1.05
CA GLY A 44 -7.73 -4.18 1.00
C GLY A 44 -9.10 -4.75 0.68
N GLY A 45 -10.16 -4.05 1.07
CA GLY A 45 -11.54 -4.40 0.76
C GLY A 45 -11.94 -5.78 1.26
N GLN A 46 -13.05 -6.30 0.74
CA GLN A 46 -13.55 -7.62 1.13
C GLN A 46 -12.54 -8.75 0.85
N LYS A 47 -11.84 -8.70 -0.30
CA LYS A 47 -10.82 -9.70 -0.68
C LYS A 47 -9.66 -9.76 0.33
N GLY A 48 -9.20 -8.60 0.79
CA GLY A 48 -8.14 -8.54 1.80
C GLY A 48 -8.59 -9.15 3.13
N ILE A 49 -9.84 -8.90 3.54
CA ILE A 49 -10.41 -9.46 4.76
C ILE A 49 -10.48 -10.98 4.69
N GLU A 50 -10.90 -11.53 3.55
CA GLU A 50 -10.96 -12.98 3.32
C GLU A 50 -9.57 -13.62 3.37
N ALA A 51 -8.57 -13.01 2.73
CA ALA A 51 -7.18 -13.49 2.78
C ALA A 51 -6.61 -13.44 4.22
N LEU A 52 -6.87 -12.36 4.95
CA LEU A 52 -6.46 -12.22 6.35
C LEU A 52 -7.18 -13.22 7.25
N SER A 53 -8.47 -13.48 7.01
CA SER A 53 -9.25 -14.51 7.71
C SER A 53 -8.65 -15.90 7.54
N GLN A 54 -8.31 -16.27 6.30
CA GLN A 54 -7.65 -17.56 5.99
C GLN A 54 -6.30 -17.70 6.71
N LEU A 55 -5.51 -16.62 6.78
CA LEU A 55 -4.20 -16.63 7.45
C LEU A 55 -4.31 -16.64 8.98
N THR A 56 -5.22 -15.85 9.55
CA THR A 56 -5.31 -15.60 11.01
C THR A 56 -6.29 -16.52 11.73
N GLY A 57 -7.14 -17.24 11.00
CA GLY A 57 -8.22 -18.07 11.55
C GLY A 57 -9.41 -17.29 12.11
N ARG A 58 -9.46 -15.97 11.92
CA ARG A 58 -10.57 -15.11 12.39
C ARG A 58 -11.74 -15.14 11.42
N SER A 59 -12.95 -14.87 11.93
CA SER A 59 -14.16 -14.79 11.10
C SER A 59 -14.09 -13.62 10.11
N VAL A 60 -14.58 -13.84 8.88
CA VAL A 60 -14.80 -12.77 7.89
C VAL A 60 -15.88 -11.83 8.41
N MET A 61 -15.60 -10.53 8.36
CA MET A 61 -16.51 -9.45 8.78
C MET A 61 -16.60 -8.42 7.65
N PRO A 62 -17.70 -7.66 7.53
CA PRO A 62 -17.74 -6.53 6.61
C PRO A 62 -16.67 -5.50 6.99
N LEU A 63 -16.22 -4.72 6.01
CA LEU A 63 -15.29 -3.60 6.25
C LEU A 63 -15.84 -2.69 7.35
N ASP A 64 -14.97 -2.34 8.29
CA ASP A 64 -15.27 -1.43 9.40
C ASP A 64 -15.70 -0.06 8.83
N PRO A 65 -16.95 0.38 9.04
CA PRO A 65 -17.46 1.64 8.51
C PRO A 65 -16.71 2.86 9.06
N ASP A 66 -16.08 2.76 10.23
CA ASP A 66 -15.27 3.86 10.80
C ASP A 66 -14.01 4.11 9.97
N CYS A 67 -13.56 3.11 9.19
CA CYS A 67 -12.44 3.25 8.26
C CYS A 67 -12.88 3.78 6.88
N GLY A 68 -14.19 3.94 6.64
CA GLY A 68 -14.78 4.37 5.38
C GLY A 68 -15.14 3.21 4.46
N ASN A 69 -15.31 3.51 3.17
CA ASN A 69 -15.73 2.54 2.16
C ASN A 69 -14.55 1.87 1.45
N GLU A 70 -14.78 0.70 0.87
CA GLU A 70 -13.82 0.05 -0.03
C GLU A 70 -13.42 1.00 -1.16
N GLN A 71 -12.12 1.09 -1.44
CA GLN A 71 -11.60 1.99 -2.46
C GLN A 71 -10.72 1.25 -3.45
N SER A 72 -10.95 1.52 -4.74
CA SER A 72 -10.08 1.06 -5.80
C SER A 72 -8.68 1.64 -5.64
N LEU A 73 -7.67 0.81 -5.88
CA LEU A 73 -6.28 1.25 -5.93
C LEU A 73 -6.13 2.31 -7.02
N ARG A 74 -5.43 3.39 -6.67
CA ARG A 74 -4.99 4.42 -7.62
C ARG A 74 -3.56 4.11 -8.02
N PHE A 75 -3.16 4.55 -9.20
CA PHE A 75 -1.80 4.36 -9.70
C PHE A 75 -1.19 5.72 -10.02
N ALA A 76 0.12 5.83 -9.78
CA ALA A 76 0.88 6.99 -10.21
C ALA A 76 1.18 6.89 -11.70
N TRP A 77 1.36 8.05 -12.34
CA TRP A 77 1.84 8.15 -13.72
C TRP A 77 2.96 9.18 -13.78
N VAL A 78 3.96 8.95 -14.63
CA VAL A 78 5.04 9.92 -14.88
C VAL A 78 4.70 10.72 -16.13
N VAL A 79 4.64 12.04 -16.00
CA VAL A 79 4.52 12.95 -17.14
C VAL A 79 5.87 12.99 -17.86
N ALA A 80 5.90 12.52 -19.10
CA ALA A 80 7.16 12.29 -19.81
C ALA A 80 7.95 13.58 -20.08
N GLU A 81 7.23 14.68 -20.25
CA GLU A 81 7.78 16.00 -20.56
C GLU A 81 8.47 16.65 -19.35
N ASP A 82 7.98 16.38 -18.14
CA ASP A 82 8.51 16.96 -16.90
C ASP A 82 9.59 16.10 -16.25
N CYS A 83 9.66 14.80 -16.59
CA CYS A 83 10.58 13.87 -15.97
C CYS A 83 12.05 14.19 -16.29
N ILE A 84 12.78 14.68 -15.29
CA ILE A 84 14.23 14.95 -15.38
C ILE A 84 15.13 13.76 -15.03
N GLY A 85 14.56 12.60 -14.74
CA GLY A 85 15.33 11.39 -14.40
C GLY A 85 16.14 11.47 -13.10
N CYS A 86 15.64 12.16 -12.07
CA CYS A 86 16.36 12.41 -10.80
C CYS A 86 16.44 11.23 -9.81
N THR A 87 15.79 10.11 -10.13
CA THR A 87 15.65 8.83 -9.39
C THR A 87 15.02 8.89 -8.00
N LYS A 88 14.61 10.06 -7.50
CA LYS A 88 13.99 10.20 -6.16
C LYS A 88 12.69 9.39 -6.00
N CYS A 89 11.86 9.34 -7.04
CA CYS A 89 10.64 8.53 -7.03
C CYS A 89 10.92 7.02 -6.91
N ILE A 90 11.99 6.52 -7.55
CA ILE A 90 12.42 5.12 -7.47
C ILE A 90 12.83 4.78 -6.03
N ILE A 91 13.63 5.64 -5.40
CA ILE A 91 14.09 5.47 -4.01
C ILE A 91 12.92 5.46 -3.03
N ALA A 92 11.89 6.28 -3.29
CA ALA A 92 10.72 6.40 -2.43
C ALA A 92 9.70 5.26 -2.63
N CYS A 93 9.75 4.52 -3.74
CA CYS A 93 8.75 3.51 -4.04
C CYS A 93 8.98 2.24 -3.20
N PRO A 94 8.08 1.89 -2.25
CA PRO A 94 8.30 0.78 -1.31
C PRO A 94 8.11 -0.60 -1.96
N VAL A 95 7.49 -0.64 -3.14
CA VAL A 95 7.11 -1.86 -3.87
C VAL A 95 7.86 -2.00 -5.20
N ASP A 96 8.82 -1.11 -5.45
CA ASP A 96 9.66 -1.10 -6.64
C ASP A 96 8.80 -1.08 -7.95
N ALA A 97 7.75 -0.27 -7.94
CA ALA A 97 6.84 -0.10 -9.08
C ALA A 97 7.32 0.92 -10.12
N ILE A 98 8.49 1.53 -9.95
CA ILE A 98 8.99 2.59 -10.85
C ILE A 98 10.29 2.13 -11.50
N LEU A 99 10.28 2.04 -12.82
CA LEU A 99 11.43 1.70 -13.65
C LEU A 99 12.10 2.94 -14.21
N GLY A 100 13.42 2.87 -14.33
CA GLY A 100 14.23 3.87 -15.02
C GLY A 100 15.62 4.00 -14.43
N GLY A 101 16.31 5.08 -14.78
CA GLY A 101 17.65 5.35 -14.29
C GLY A 101 17.97 6.84 -14.26
N PRO A 102 19.17 7.21 -13.79
CA PRO A 102 19.62 8.59 -13.81
C PRO A 102 19.53 9.17 -15.22
N GLN A 103 18.94 10.37 -15.33
CA GLN A 103 18.79 11.11 -16.60
C GLN A 103 18.03 10.33 -17.69
N ARG A 104 17.16 9.40 -17.29
CA ARG A 104 16.24 8.67 -18.17
C ARG A 104 14.81 8.92 -17.73
N LEU A 105 13.88 8.86 -18.68
CA LEU A 105 12.45 8.84 -18.40
C LEU A 105 12.12 7.66 -17.48
N HIS A 106 11.33 7.94 -16.44
CA HIS A 106 10.81 6.91 -15.54
C HIS A 106 9.41 6.47 -15.97
N ALA A 107 9.07 5.22 -15.67
CA ALA A 107 7.77 4.66 -15.97
C ALA A 107 7.24 3.90 -14.76
N VAL A 108 5.94 3.99 -14.52
CA VAL A 108 5.26 3.24 -13.45
C VAL A 108 4.74 1.93 -14.02
N ILE A 109 5.10 0.81 -13.38
CA ILE A 109 4.49 -0.50 -13.61
C ILE A 109 3.16 -0.50 -12.84
N ALA A 110 2.05 -0.21 -13.54
CA ALA A 110 0.72 -0.08 -12.92
C ALA A 110 0.34 -1.29 -12.06
N GLU A 111 0.67 -2.49 -12.50
CA GLU A 111 0.38 -3.76 -11.82
C GLU A 111 1.08 -3.91 -10.45
N ARG A 112 2.20 -3.20 -10.23
CA ARG A 112 2.95 -3.22 -8.97
C ARG A 112 2.66 -1.99 -8.11
N CYS A 113 2.10 -0.93 -8.68
CA CYS A 113 1.84 0.30 -7.98
C CYS A 113 0.65 0.14 -7.04
N THR A 114 0.82 0.55 -5.78
CA THR A 114 -0.20 0.42 -4.74
C THR A 114 -0.96 1.71 -4.47
N GLY A 115 -0.61 2.80 -5.16
CA GLY A 115 -1.19 4.12 -4.90
C GLY A 115 -0.82 4.69 -3.54
N CYS A 116 0.36 4.38 -3.02
CA CYS A 116 0.82 4.89 -1.73
C CYS A 116 1.26 6.35 -1.74
N GLU A 117 1.36 6.97 -2.92
CA GLU A 117 1.70 8.38 -3.12
C GLU A 117 3.06 8.82 -2.56
N LEU A 118 3.88 7.89 -2.02
CA LEU A 118 5.20 8.18 -1.45
C LEU A 118 6.19 8.73 -2.48
N CYS A 119 5.96 8.49 -3.77
CA CYS A 119 6.78 9.03 -4.85
C CYS A 119 6.50 10.51 -5.16
N LEU A 120 5.37 11.08 -4.73
CA LEU A 120 4.99 12.46 -5.05
C LEU A 120 5.82 13.49 -4.27
N PRO A 121 5.90 13.46 -2.91
CA PRO A 121 6.63 14.48 -2.16
C PRO A 121 8.11 14.66 -2.53
N PRO A 122 8.88 13.60 -2.85
CA PRO A 122 10.28 13.76 -3.23
C PRO A 122 10.48 14.11 -4.71
N CYS A 123 9.45 14.03 -5.56
CA CYS A 123 9.56 14.42 -6.96
C CYS A 123 9.81 15.94 -7.05
N PRO A 124 10.90 16.40 -7.69
CA PRO A 124 11.22 17.82 -7.78
C PRO A 124 10.47 18.53 -8.91
N VAL A 125 9.64 17.78 -9.63
CA VAL A 125 8.77 18.25 -10.72
C VAL A 125 7.35 17.83 -10.36
N ASP A 126 6.40 18.71 -10.60
CA ASP A 126 5.00 18.54 -10.21
C ASP A 126 4.27 17.49 -11.05
#